data_AF-A0A6M8VCS2-F1
#
_entry.id   AF-A0A6M8VCS2-F1
#
_cell.length_a   1.000
_cell.length_b   1.000
_cell.length_c   1.000
_cell.angle_alpha   90.00
_cell.angle_beta   90.00
_cell.angle_gamma   90.00
#
_symmetry.space_group_name_H-M   'P 1'
#
loop_
_entity.id
_entity.type
_entity.pdbx_description
1 polymer ?
#
loop_
_entity_poly.entity_id
_entity_poly.type
_entity_poly.pdbx_seq_one_letter_code
_entity_poly.pdbx_strand_id
1 'polypeptide(L)'
;MDSQSKKILWIHIKSALRQDISSRNLKDPKIRLRAIENLEEQLRNHFPQIYSNPIELLNHDRNEFKRKLGQYKPTGSLSGAEESIINNIYDYLERFKDNNQ
;
A
#
# COMPACT_ATOMS: atom_id res chain seq x y z
N MET A 1 7.22 -2.84 18.77
CA MET A 1 6.25 -3.70 18.08
C MET A 1 6.89 -5.04 17.74
N ASP A 2 6.32 -6.13 18.24
CA ASP A 2 6.70 -7.50 17.88
C ASP A 2 6.19 -7.88 16.47
N SER A 3 6.67 -9.00 15.92
CA SER A 3 6.35 -9.44 14.55
C SER A 3 4.86 -9.75 14.30
N GLN A 4 4.06 -10.08 15.32
CA GLN A 4 2.62 -10.29 15.16
C GLN A 4 1.90 -8.96 14.98
N SER A 5 2.23 -7.97 15.81
CA SER A 5 1.67 -6.61 15.74
C SER A 5 1.87 -5.96 14.36
N LYS A 6 3.00 -6.23 13.70
CA LYS A 6 3.30 -5.65 12.38
C LYS A 6 2.52 -6.30 11.23
N LYS A 7 2.28 -7.61 11.29
CA LYS A 7 1.43 -8.31 10.31
C LYS A 7 -0.04 -7.86 10.41
N ILE A 8 -0.51 -7.61 11.64
CA ILE A 8 -1.86 -7.07 11.90
C ILE A 8 -2.03 -5.68 11.26
N LEU A 9 -1.00 -4.84 11.31
CA LEU A 9 -1.05 -3.50 10.69
C LEU A 9 -1.33 -3.56 9.19
N TRP A 10 -0.69 -4.47 8.44
CA TRP A 10 -0.96 -4.63 7.02
C TRP A 10 -2.42 -5.04 6.75
N ILE A 11 -2.95 -5.97 7.55
CA ILE A 11 -4.36 -6.39 7.45
C ILE A 11 -5.31 -5.21 7.69
N HIS A 12 -5.02 -4.35 8.68
CA HIS A 12 -5.79 -3.14 8.95
C HIS A 12 -5.74 -2.14 7.79
N ILE A 13 -4.55 -1.89 7.23
CA ILE A 13 -4.38 -1.03 6.05
C ILE A 13 -5.25 -1.53 4.89
N LYS A 14 -5.16 -2.83 4.56
CA LYS A 14 -5.98 -3.41 3.49
C LYS A 14 -7.47 -3.26 3.75
N SER A 15 -7.92 -3.52 4.98
CA SER A 15 -9.33 -3.37 5.36
C SER A 15 -9.81 -1.93 5.19
N ALA A 16 -9.04 -0.96 5.69
CA ALA A 16 -9.36 0.46 5.57
C ALA A 16 -9.42 0.92 4.10
N LEU A 17 -8.48 0.49 3.26
CA LEU A 17 -8.50 0.81 1.84
C LEU A 17 -9.68 0.20 1.09
N ARG A 18 -10.03 -1.06 1.40
CA ARG A 18 -11.20 -1.73 0.81
C ARG A 18 -12.48 -1.01 1.19
N GLN A 19 -12.60 -0.57 2.44
CA GLN A 19 -13.73 0.24 2.90
C GLN A 19 -13.77 1.60 2.19
N ASP A 20 -12.65 2.32 2.09
CA ASP A 20 -12.56 3.60 1.35
C ASP A 20 -13.03 3.44 -0.10
N ILE A 21 -12.48 2.46 -0.82
CA ILE A 21 -12.85 2.21 -2.23
C ILE A 21 -14.32 1.86 -2.36
N SER A 22 -14.87 1.06 -1.45
CA SER A 22 -16.28 0.63 -1.50
C SER A 22 -17.24 1.76 -1.12
N SER A 23 -16.80 2.70 -0.27
CA SER A 23 -17.59 3.86 0.13
C SER A 23 -17.66 4.95 -0.94
N ARG A 24 -16.67 4.99 -1.84
CA ARG A 24 -16.60 5.98 -2.91
C ARG A 24 -17.39 5.48 -4.12
N ASN A 25 -18.23 6.36 -4.69
CA ASN A 25 -18.95 6.07 -5.94
C ASN A 25 -18.01 6.16 -7.16
N LEU A 26 -17.00 5.28 -7.20
CA LEU A 26 -15.97 5.25 -8.24
C LEU A 26 -16.47 4.50 -9.47
N LYS A 27 -16.03 4.96 -10.64
CA LYS A 27 -16.40 4.36 -11.94
C LYS A 27 -16.00 2.88 -12.06
N ASP A 28 -14.89 2.48 -11.43
CA ASP A 28 -14.46 1.07 -11.38
C ASP A 28 -13.71 0.73 -10.08
N PRO A 29 -14.45 0.31 -9.03
CA PRO A 29 -13.84 -0.11 -7.77
C PRO A 29 -13.11 -1.45 -7.89
N LYS A 30 -13.49 -2.31 -8.84
CA LYS A 30 -12.88 -3.65 -8.99
C LYS A 30 -11.42 -3.57 -9.42
N ILE A 31 -11.08 -2.65 -10.32
CA ILE A 31 -9.68 -2.41 -10.71
C ILE A 31 -8.83 -2.00 -9.49
N ARG A 32 -9.37 -1.14 -8.62
CA ARG A 32 -8.66 -0.66 -7.42
C ARG A 32 -8.52 -1.73 -6.35
N LEU A 33 -9.54 -2.57 -6.17
CA LEU A 33 -9.45 -3.75 -5.29
C LEU A 33 -8.38 -4.72 -5.79
N ARG A 34 -8.31 -4.98 -7.10
CA ARG A 34 -7.22 -5.79 -7.68
C ARG A 34 -5.85 -5.15 -7.50
N ALA A 35 -5.76 -3.82 -7.58
CA ALA A 35 -4.51 -3.11 -7.34
C ALA A 35 -3.99 -3.30 -5.89
N ILE A 36 -4.88 -3.44 -4.90
CA ILE A 36 -4.47 -3.78 -3.51
C ILE A 36 -3.81 -5.16 -3.47
N GLU A 37 -4.43 -6.17 -4.08
CA GLU A 37 -3.90 -7.55 -4.07
C GLU A 37 -2.57 -7.64 -4.82
N ASN A 38 -2.47 -6.99 -5.99
CA ASN A 38 -1.23 -6.93 -6.75
C ASN A 38 -0.11 -6.26 -5.93
N LEU A 39 -0.43 -5.16 -5.24
CA LEU A 39 0.55 -4.46 -4.41
C LEU A 39 1.03 -5.34 -3.26
N GLU A 40 0.13 -6.08 -2.61
CA GLU A 40 0.51 -7.03 -1.56
C GLU A 40 1.49 -8.09 -2.07
N GLU A 41 1.22 -8.68 -3.23
CA GLU A 41 2.11 -9.66 -3.84
C GLU A 41 3.47 -9.06 -4.16
N GLN A 42 3.50 -7.85 -4.75
CA GLN A 42 4.74 -7.14 -5.07
C GLN A 42 5.55 -6.81 -3.82
N LEU A 43 4.90 -6.35 -2.74
CA LEU A 43 5.56 -6.09 -1.47
C LEU A 43 6.13 -7.38 -0.87
N ARG A 44 5.36 -8.47 -0.89
CA ARG A 44 5.81 -9.76 -0.38
C ARG A 44 7.05 -10.29 -1.12
N ASN A 45 7.10 -10.10 -2.44
CA ASN A 45 8.15 -10.66 -3.29
C ASN A 45 9.40 -9.78 -3.36
N HIS A 46 9.24 -8.45 -3.40
CA HIS A 46 10.34 -7.51 -3.68
C HIS A 46 10.69 -6.61 -2.50
N PHE A 47 9.78 -6.43 -1.54
CA PHE A 47 9.97 -5.56 -0.38
C PHE A 47 9.53 -6.25 0.92
N PRO A 48 10.07 -7.45 1.24
CA PRO A 48 9.62 -8.24 2.39
C PRO A 48 9.73 -7.49 3.72
N GLN A 49 10.65 -6.54 3.84
CA GLN A 49 10.78 -5.65 4.99
C GLN A 49 9.57 -4.71 5.15
N ILE A 50 9.03 -4.18 4.06
CA ILE A 50 7.84 -3.33 4.05
C ILE A 50 6.59 -4.18 4.27
N TYR A 51 6.49 -5.33 3.61
CA TYR A 51 5.38 -6.27 3.83
C TYR A 51 5.31 -6.71 5.31
N SER A 52 6.46 -6.98 5.92
CA SER A 52 6.54 -7.41 7.31
C SER A 52 6.37 -6.25 8.30
N ASN A 53 6.69 -5.02 7.91
CA ASN A 53 6.54 -3.81 8.70
C ASN A 53 6.12 -2.63 7.81
N PRO A 54 4.81 -2.38 7.62
CA PRO A 54 4.34 -1.34 6.71
C PRO A 54 4.83 0.07 7.05
N ILE A 55 5.19 0.35 8.30
CA ILE A 55 5.76 1.63 8.73
C ILE A 55 7.09 1.93 8.03
N GLU A 56 7.87 0.91 7.64
CA GLU A 56 9.11 1.10 6.89
C GLU A 56 8.90 1.81 5.56
N LEU A 57 7.68 1.76 5.02
CA LEU A 57 7.34 2.49 3.80
C LEU A 57 7.57 3.99 3.94
N LEU A 58 7.38 4.56 5.15
CA LEU A 58 7.59 5.98 5.43
C LEU A 58 9.08 6.39 5.41
N ASN A 59 10.01 5.43 5.39
CA ASN A 59 11.44 5.70 5.21
C ASN A 59 11.83 5.89 3.74
N HIS A 60 10.88 5.70 2.81
CA HIS A 60 11.08 5.87 1.39
C HIS A 60 10.35 7.12 0.90
N ASP A 61 10.96 7.85 -0.04
CA ASP A 61 10.22 8.88 -0.78
C ASP A 61 9.08 8.23 -1.57
N ARG A 62 7.90 8.85 -1.52
CA ARG A 62 6.67 8.34 -2.12
C ARG A 62 6.80 8.12 -3.63
N ASN A 63 7.45 9.04 -4.35
CA ASN A 63 7.61 8.96 -5.80
C ASN A 63 8.74 8.00 -6.18
N GLU A 64 9.83 7.99 -5.42
CA GLU A 64 10.92 7.03 -5.59
C GLU A 64 10.42 5.59 -5.39
N PHE A 65 9.62 5.35 -4.36
CA PHE A 65 9.04 4.04 -4.09
C PHE A 65 8.15 3.56 -5.25
N LYS A 66 7.26 4.43 -5.75
CA LYS A 66 6.41 4.11 -6.91
C LYS A 66 7.25 3.71 -8.13
N ARG A 67 8.31 4.47 -8.41
CA ARG A 67 9.24 4.16 -9.50
C ARG A 67 9.92 2.81 -9.30
N LYS A 68 10.49 2.55 -8.12
CA LYS A 68 11.13 1.27 -7.80
C LYS A 68 10.17 0.09 -7.94
N LEU A 69 8.96 0.22 -7.39
CA LEU A 69 7.94 -0.82 -7.50
C LEU A 69 7.53 -1.08 -8.96
N GLY A 70 7.38 -0.01 -9.75
CA GLY A 70 7.04 -0.11 -11.17
C GLY A 70 8.05 -0.90 -12.01
N GLN A 71 9.33 -0.89 -11.63
CA GLN A 71 10.40 -1.62 -12.34
C GLN A 71 10.24 -3.14 -12.28
N TYR A 72 9.50 -3.67 -11.30
CA TYR A 72 9.21 -5.11 -11.19
C TYR A 72 8.02 -5.55 -12.06
N LYS A 73 7.33 -4.61 -12.69
CA LYS A 73 6.22 -4.90 -13.61
C LYS A 73 6.72 -5.08 -15.04
N PRO A 74 6.07 -5.94 -15.86
CA PRO A 74 6.39 -6.05 -17.28
C PRO A 74 6.29 -4.73 -18.06
N THR A 75 5.41 -3.83 -17.62
CA THR A 75 5.21 -2.49 -18.19
C THR A 75 6.28 -1.47 -17.75
N GLY A 76 7.13 -1.81 -16.78
CA GLY A 76 8.10 -0.90 -16.17
C GLY A 76 7.48 0.27 -15.39
N SER A 77 6.16 0.28 -15.21
CA SER A 77 5.40 1.39 -14.64
C SER A 77 4.13 0.90 -13.94
N LEU A 78 3.70 1.66 -12.92
CA LEU A 78 2.45 1.44 -12.21
C LEU A 78 1.27 1.99 -13.01
N SER A 79 0.11 1.34 -12.87
CA SER A 79 -1.15 1.91 -13.33
C SER A 79 -1.60 3.04 -12.41
N GLY A 80 -2.44 3.96 -12.91
CA GLY A 80 -3.00 5.04 -12.08
C GLY A 80 -3.81 4.52 -10.88
N ALA A 81 -4.38 3.32 -10.98
CA ALA A 81 -5.04 2.67 -9.84
C ALA A 81 -4.02 2.28 -8.75
N GLU A 82 -2.91 1.65 -9.11
CA GLU A 82 -1.85 1.26 -8.17
C GLU A 82 -1.17 2.48 -7.54
N GLU A 83 -0.87 3.52 -8.32
CA GLU A 83 -0.33 4.76 -7.77
C GLU A 83 -1.26 5.39 -6.73
N SER A 84 -2.57 5.37 -7.01
CA SER A 84 -3.58 5.87 -6.08
C SER A 84 -3.67 5.02 -4.81
N ILE A 85 -3.54 3.69 -4.91
CA ILE A 85 -3.50 2.82 -3.73
C ILE A 85 -2.26 3.11 -2.89
N ILE A 86 -1.09 3.26 -3.52
CA ILE A 86 0.15 3.59 -2.80
C ILE A 86 0.02 4.92 -2.08
N ASN A 87 -0.52 5.95 -2.74
CA ASN A 87 -0.80 7.24 -2.08
C ASN A 87 -1.66 7.05 -0.83
N ASN A 88 -2.77 6.33 -0.95
CA ASN A 88 -3.67 6.09 0.19
C ASN A 88 -2.96 5.34 1.33
N ILE A 89 -2.01 4.44 1.03
CA ILE A 89 -1.22 3.75 2.06
C ILE A 89 -0.31 4.73 2.80
N TYR A 90 0.42 5.58 2.08
CA TYR A 90 1.25 6.62 2.70
C TYR A 90 0.40 7.53 3.60
N ASP A 91 -0.72 8.04 3.08
CA ASP A 91 -1.60 8.93 3.84
C ASP A 91 -2.19 8.23 5.08
N TYR A 92 -2.51 6.94 5.00
CA TYR A 92 -2.95 6.14 6.15
C TYR A 92 -1.84 6.00 7.19
N LEU A 93 -0.62 5.65 6.76
CA LEU A 93 0.52 5.43 7.64
C LEU A 93 0.98 6.72 8.33
N GLU A 94 0.97 7.84 7.62
CA GLU A 94 1.26 9.18 8.17
C GLU A 94 0.27 9.50 9.29
N ARG A 95 -1.04 9.37 9.04
CA ARG A 95 -2.07 9.58 10.08
C ARG A 95 -1.95 8.59 11.24
N PHE A 96 -1.61 7.34 10.95
CA PHE A 96 -1.40 6.33 12.00
C PHE A 96 -0.23 6.72 12.90
N LYS A 97 0.87 7.19 12.33
CA LYS A 97 2.04 7.66 13.08
C LYS A 97 1.67 8.86 13.96
N ASP A 98 1.00 9.87 13.41
CA ASP A 98 0.64 11.09 14.13
C ASP A 98 -0.29 10.82 15.33
N ASN A 99 -1.22 9.85 15.21
CA ASN A 99 -2.15 9.48 16.29
C ASN A 99 -1.53 8.60 17.38
N ASN A 100 -0.30 8.10 17.19
CA ASN A 100 0.39 7.21 18.14
C ASN A 100 1.73 7.79 18.62
N GLN A 101 1.98 9.09 18.39
CA GLN A 101 3.05 9.87 19.02
C GLN A 101 2.55 10.55 20.28
#